data_AF-A0A6V7BAC5-F1
#
_entry.id   AF-A0A6V7BAC5-F1
#
_cell.length_a   1.000
_cell.length_b   1.000
_cell.length_c   1.000
_cell.angle_alpha   90.00
_cell.angle_beta   90.00
_cell.angle_gamma   90.00
#
_symmetry.space_group_name_H-M   'P 1'
#
loop_
_entity.id
_entity.type
_entity.pdbx_description
1 polymer ?
#
loop_
_entity_poly.entity_id
_entity_poly.type
_entity_poly.pdbx_seq_one_letter_code
_entity_poly.pdbx_strand_id
1 'polypeptide(L)'
;MPTSTRFVVAVHILTALAVSDGKPLRSEDLAYSANTGPVVVRSLLSRLAEAGLTRSQLGAGGGALLARQAKTIRLLDVYQAVEDTELFPTHRTPPCENCAVGGNILEALGPPLARARKALEAELAKTSIASVAAEVARLGKFSIPLVW
;
A
#
# COMPACT_ATOMS: atom_id res chain seq x y z
N MET A 1 11.75 15.18 1.53
CA MET A 1 10.79 14.33 0.80
C MET A 1 9.82 13.77 1.83
N PRO A 2 8.51 13.68 1.59
CA PRO A 2 7.66 12.96 2.52
C PRO A 2 8.02 11.48 2.41
N THR A 3 8.80 10.97 3.36
CA THR A 3 9.18 9.56 3.49
C THR A 3 8.02 8.78 4.10
N SER A 4 6.88 8.77 3.41
CA SER A 4 5.70 8.03 3.84
C SER A 4 6.02 6.53 3.80
N THR A 5 5.77 5.82 4.90
CA THR A 5 5.85 4.35 4.96
C THR A 5 4.49 3.68 4.71
N ARG A 6 3.47 4.47 4.35
CA ARG A 6 2.07 4.00 4.24
C ARG A 6 1.92 2.83 3.30
N PHE A 7 2.49 2.91 2.09
CA PHE A 7 2.47 1.79 1.15
C PHE A 7 2.99 0.48 1.74
N VAL A 8 4.18 0.50 2.34
CA VAL A 8 4.80 -0.70 2.91
C VAL A 8 4.00 -1.25 4.08
N VAL A 9 3.52 -0.38 4.98
CA VAL A 9 2.69 -0.78 6.12
C VAL A 9 1.33 -1.33 5.66
N ALA A 10 0.72 -0.78 4.62
CA ALA A 10 -0.52 -1.29 4.05
C ALA A 10 -0.34 -2.68 3.41
N VAL A 11 0.75 -2.89 2.67
CA VAL A 11 1.12 -4.21 2.14
C VAL A 11 1.36 -5.20 3.28
N HIS A 12 2.04 -4.79 4.36
CA HIS A 12 2.21 -5.60 5.57
C HIS A 12 0.87 -6.03 6.14
N ILE A 13 -0.05 -5.09 6.36
CA ILE A 13 -1.39 -5.36 6.90
C ILE A 13 -2.12 -6.40 6.04
N LEU A 14 -2.20 -6.18 4.73
CA LEU A 14 -2.89 -7.09 3.82
C LEU A 14 -2.23 -8.48 3.77
N THR A 15 -0.91 -8.54 3.88
CA THR A 15 -0.16 -9.79 3.94
C THR A 15 -0.44 -10.55 5.23
N ALA A 16 -0.48 -9.87 6.38
CA ALA A 16 -0.85 -10.48 7.66
C ALA A 16 -2.28 -11.03 7.63
N LEU A 17 -3.22 -10.30 7.03
CA LEU A 17 -4.60 -10.76 6.82
C LEU A 17 -4.71 -11.94 5.83
N ALA A 18 -3.81 -12.02 4.85
CA ALA A 18 -3.75 -13.16 3.94
C ALA A 18 -3.23 -14.42 4.65
N VAL A 19 -2.21 -14.27 5.50
CA VAL A 19 -1.61 -15.37 6.27
C VAL A 19 -2.51 -15.85 7.40
N SER A 20 -3.39 -14.99 7.93
CA SER A 20 -4.35 -15.36 8.97
C SER A 20 -5.53 -16.21 8.46
N ASP A 21 -5.62 -16.42 7.14
CA ASP A 21 -6.56 -17.34 6.48
C ASP A 21 -8.01 -17.22 6.97
N GLY A 22 -8.53 -15.99 6.96
CA GLY A 22 -9.90 -15.70 7.36
C GLY A 22 -10.11 -15.53 8.86
N LYS A 23 -9.08 -15.68 9.70
CA LYS A 23 -9.12 -15.24 11.10
C LYS A 23 -9.00 -13.70 11.16
N PRO A 24 -9.96 -12.98 11.78
CA PRO A 24 -9.87 -11.53 11.93
C PRO A 24 -8.66 -11.13 12.78
N LEU A 25 -7.98 -10.05 12.39
CA LEU A 25 -6.89 -9.46 13.17
C LEU A 25 -7.29 -8.08 13.69
N ARG A 26 -7.01 -7.80 14.96
CA ARG A 26 -7.30 -6.47 15.53
C ARG A 26 -6.24 -5.47 15.07
N SER A 27 -6.57 -4.17 15.14
CA SER A 27 -5.62 -3.12 14.81
C SER A 27 -4.37 -3.18 15.68
N GLU A 28 -4.50 -3.62 16.93
CA GLU A 28 -3.40 -3.76 17.90
C GLU A 28 -2.44 -4.89 17.50
N ASP A 29 -2.95 -6.01 17.00
CA ASP A 29 -2.13 -7.15 16.57
C ASP A 29 -1.34 -6.80 15.30
N LEU A 30 -2.00 -6.12 14.36
CA LEU A 30 -1.38 -5.60 13.14
C LEU A 30 -0.34 -4.52 13.45
N ALA A 31 -0.62 -3.63 14.40
CA ALA A 31 0.28 -2.57 14.83
C ALA A 31 1.54 -3.12 15.49
N TYR A 32 1.38 -4.14 16.35
CA TYR A 32 2.49 -4.87 16.93
C TYR A 32 3.38 -5.50 15.85
N SER A 33 2.78 -6.20 14.88
CA SER A 33 3.51 -6.83 13.79
C SER A 33 4.26 -5.84 12.89
N ALA A 34 3.64 -4.69 12.58
CA ALA A 34 4.22 -3.65 11.73
C ALA A 34 5.10 -2.64 12.50
N ASN A 35 5.32 -2.86 13.80
CA ASN A 35 6.06 -1.97 14.69
C ASN A 35 5.64 -0.49 14.55
N THR A 36 4.33 -0.23 14.61
CA THR A 36 3.74 1.10 14.45
C THR A 36 2.59 1.33 15.43
N GLY A 37 2.00 2.53 15.44
CA GLY A 37 0.87 2.85 16.30
C GLY A 37 -0.46 2.28 15.78
N PRO A 38 -1.36 1.77 16.64
CA PRO A 38 -2.70 1.31 16.23
C PRO A 38 -3.52 2.37 15.49
N VAL A 39 -3.30 3.65 15.79
CA VAL A 39 -3.95 4.78 15.10
C VAL A 39 -3.57 4.81 13.61
N VAL A 40 -2.29 4.57 13.28
CA VAL A 40 -1.82 4.51 11.89
C VAL A 40 -2.46 3.34 11.16
N VAL A 41 -2.49 2.17 11.80
CA VAL A 41 -3.13 0.96 11.23
C VAL A 41 -4.61 1.18 10.97
N ARG A 42 -5.35 1.78 11.91
CA ARG A 42 -6.79 2.08 11.70
C ARG A 42 -7.00 3.05 10.55
N SER A 43 -6.18 4.09 10.43
CA SER A 43 -6.23 5.02 9.30
C SER A 43 -5.99 4.31 7.97
N LEU A 44 -5.02 3.41 7.89
CA LEU A 44 -4.78 2.61 6.69
C LEU A 44 -5.92 1.63 6.40
N LEU A 45 -6.45 0.93 7.42
CA LEU A 45 -7.59 0.03 7.28
C LEU A 45 -8.84 0.75 6.76
N SER A 46 -9.09 2.00 7.16
CA SER A 46 -10.19 2.80 6.60
C SER A 46 -10.03 3.01 5.10
N ARG A 47 -8.84 3.44 4.65
CA ARG A 47 -8.56 3.66 3.23
C ARG A 47 -8.59 2.38 2.40
N LEU A 48 -8.06 1.29 2.95
CA LEU A 48 -8.12 -0.03 2.35
C LEU A 48 -9.57 -0.55 2.27
N ALA A 49 -10.43 -0.22 3.23
CA ALA A 49 -11.84 -0.58 3.20
C ALA A 49 -12.62 0.25 2.16
N GLU A 50 -12.35 1.55 2.04
CA GLU A 50 -12.89 2.41 0.99
C GLU A 50 -12.53 1.89 -0.42
N ALA A 51 -11.31 1.38 -0.58
CA ALA A 51 -10.86 0.73 -1.82
C ALA A 51 -11.38 -0.72 -2.00
N GLY A 52 -12.20 -1.24 -1.08
CA GLY A 52 -12.74 -2.59 -1.14
C GLY A 52 -11.69 -3.70 -1.00
N LEU A 53 -10.57 -3.42 -0.33
CA LEU A 53 -9.48 -4.38 -0.09
C LEU A 53 -9.61 -5.07 1.28
N THR A 54 -10.15 -4.37 2.27
CA THR A 54 -10.44 -4.91 3.60
C THR A 54 -11.89 -4.72 4.01
N ARG A 55 -12.37 -5.53 4.95
CA ARG A 55 -13.64 -5.36 5.64
C ARG A 55 -13.47 -5.58 7.13
N SER A 56 -14.40 -5.08 7.92
CA SER A 56 -14.41 -5.24 9.38
C SER A 56 -15.44 -6.27 9.82
N GLN A 57 -15.08 -7.08 10.80
CA GLN A 57 -16.00 -7.95 11.55
C GLN A 57 -16.22 -7.35 12.95
N LEU A 58 -17.47 -7.17 13.34
CA LEU A 58 -17.87 -6.63 14.64
C LEU A 58 -18.00 -7.75 15.70
N GLY A 59 -18.00 -7.36 16.97
CA GLY A 59 -18.22 -8.26 18.11
C GLY A 59 -16.94 -8.77 18.78
N ALA A 60 -17.11 -9.61 19.80
CA ALA A 60 -16.00 -10.26 20.49
C ALA A 60 -15.22 -11.16 19.51
N GLY A 61 -13.91 -10.97 19.40
CA GLY A 61 -13.08 -11.64 18.38
C GLY A 61 -13.19 -11.03 16.98
N GLY A 62 -13.80 -9.85 16.84
CA GLY A 62 -13.83 -9.06 15.62
C GLY A 62 -12.46 -8.46 15.26
N GLY A 63 -12.37 -7.91 14.05
CA GLY A 63 -11.13 -7.39 13.49
C GLY A 63 -11.24 -7.12 12.00
N ALA A 64 -10.11 -6.82 11.36
CA ALA A 64 -10.02 -6.68 9.91
C ALA A 64 -9.91 -8.05 9.23
N LEU A 65 -10.44 -8.12 8.02
CA LEU A 65 -10.36 -9.24 7.09
C LEU A 65 -10.09 -8.72 5.67
N LEU A 66 -9.54 -9.56 4.80
CA LEU A 66 -9.54 -9.26 3.37
C LEU A 66 -10.99 -9.24 2.85
N ALA A 67 -11.33 -8.22 2.06
CA ALA A 67 -12.64 -8.13 1.41
C ALA A 67 -12.75 -9.05 0.19
N ARG A 68 -11.63 -9.36 -0.46
CA ARG A 68 -11.53 -10.26 -1.63
C ARG A 68 -10.29 -11.15 -1.54
N GLN A 69 -10.19 -12.16 -2.40
CA GLN A 69 -9.10 -13.14 -2.36
C GLN A 69 -7.73 -12.48 -2.57
N ALA A 70 -6.72 -12.84 -1.77
CA ALA A 70 -5.38 -12.24 -1.84
C ALA A 70 -4.72 -12.33 -3.23
N LYS A 71 -5.07 -13.33 -4.04
CA LYS A 71 -4.58 -13.49 -5.41
C LYS A 71 -5.11 -12.45 -6.40
N THR A 72 -6.23 -11.79 -6.07
CA THR A 72 -6.85 -10.74 -6.90
C THR A 72 -6.50 -9.33 -6.43
N ILE A 73 -5.76 -9.19 -5.32
CA ILE A 73 -5.27 -7.90 -4.83
C ILE A 73 -3.84 -7.72 -5.33
N ARG A 74 -3.60 -6.75 -6.21
CA ARG A 74 -2.28 -6.37 -6.74
C ARG A 74 -1.64 -5.31 -5.87
N LEU A 75 -0.29 -5.22 -5.89
CA LEU A 75 0.40 -4.11 -5.22
C LEU A 75 -0.01 -2.75 -5.78
N LEU A 76 -0.40 -2.70 -7.07
CA LEU A 76 -0.96 -1.49 -7.66
C LEU A 76 -2.26 -1.04 -6.96
N ASP A 77 -3.15 -1.98 -6.60
CA ASP A 77 -4.39 -1.64 -5.88
C ASP A 77 -4.07 -0.99 -4.52
N VAL A 78 -3.06 -1.52 -3.83
CA VAL A 78 -2.62 -0.99 -2.53
C VAL A 78 -2.01 0.38 -2.69
N TYR A 79 -1.14 0.57 -3.69
CA TYR A 79 -0.51 1.84 -4.01
C TYR A 79 -1.56 2.93 -4.26
N GLN A 80 -2.54 2.64 -5.11
CA GLN A 80 -3.63 3.56 -5.42
C GLN A 80 -4.54 3.85 -4.22
N ALA A 81 -4.72 2.89 -3.31
CA ALA A 81 -5.53 3.08 -2.12
C ALA A 81 -4.85 3.96 -1.05
N VAL A 82 -3.51 3.94 -0.96
CA VAL A 82 -2.79 4.52 0.19
C VAL A 82 -1.80 5.64 -0.13
N GLU A 83 -1.48 5.88 -1.40
CA GLU A 83 -0.61 6.99 -1.79
C GLU A 83 -1.45 8.13 -2.37
N ASP A 84 -1.44 9.27 -1.68
CA ASP A 84 -2.16 10.50 -2.10
C ASP A 84 -1.26 11.48 -2.87
N THR A 85 0.03 11.17 -3.01
CA THR A 85 1.05 12.14 -3.41
C THR A 85 1.48 11.93 -4.85
N GLU A 86 1.67 13.04 -5.58
CA GLU A 86 2.45 13.00 -6.82
C GLU A 86 3.81 12.35 -6.53
N LEU A 87 4.14 11.29 -7.30
CA LEU A 87 5.41 10.57 -7.19
C LEU A 87 6.62 11.52 -7.30
N PHE A 88 6.47 12.57 -8.11
CA PHE A 88 7.45 13.61 -8.33
C PHE A 88 6.84 14.97 -7.96
N PRO A 89 7.00 15.43 -6.70
CA PRO A 89 6.52 16.75 -6.32
C PRO A 89 7.21 17.83 -7.15
N THR A 90 6.43 18.74 -7.72
CA THR A 90 6.95 19.88 -8.47
C THR A 90 7.33 21.04 -7.55
N HIS A 91 7.74 22.16 -8.13
CA HIS A 91 8.23 23.30 -7.36
C HIS A 91 7.09 23.88 -6.51
N ARG A 92 7.34 24.11 -5.21
CA ARG A 92 6.36 24.76 -4.32
C ARG A 92 6.01 26.18 -4.77
N THR A 93 6.99 26.87 -5.34
CA THR A 93 6.84 28.18 -5.98
C THR A 93 7.15 28.00 -7.46
N PRO A 94 6.29 28.48 -8.39
CA PRO A 94 6.54 28.35 -9.82
C PRO A 94 7.91 28.91 -10.22
N PRO A 95 8.63 28.26 -11.15
CA PRO A 95 9.87 28.80 -11.70
C PRO A 95 9.65 30.16 -12.39
N CYS A 96 10.72 30.91 -12.62
CA CYS A 96 10.66 32.20 -13.31
C CYS A 96 10.16 32.05 -14.76
N GLU A 97 8.99 32.62 -15.05
CA GLU A 97 8.32 32.51 -16.37
C GLU A 97 9.11 33.17 -17.50
N ASN A 98 9.77 34.31 -17.22
CA ASN A 98 10.56 35.05 -18.22
C ASN A 98 11.96 34.45 -18.47
N CYS A 99 12.32 33.39 -17.74
CA CYS A 99 13.57 32.66 -17.97
C CYS A 99 13.33 31.55 -19.00
N ALA A 100 14.19 31.46 -20.03
CA ALA A 100 14.10 30.42 -21.07
C ALA A 100 14.04 28.99 -20.53
N VAL A 101 14.65 28.73 -19.37
CA VAL A 101 14.55 27.42 -18.70
C VAL A 101 13.32 27.37 -17.78
N GLY A 102 13.14 28.38 -16.93
CA GLY A 102 12.08 28.40 -15.92
C GLY A 102 10.67 28.28 -16.51
N GLY A 103 10.37 29.02 -17.58
CA GLY A 103 9.07 28.98 -18.24
C GLY A 103 8.74 27.65 -18.94
N ASN A 104 9.73 26.78 -19.16
CA ASN A 104 9.57 25.57 -19.98
C ASN A 104 9.88 24.25 -19.24
N ILE A 105 10.56 24.29 -18.09
CA ILE A 105 11.11 23.08 -17.45
C ILE A 105 10.04 22.08 -17.00
N LEU A 106 8.89 22.56 -16.48
CA LEU A 106 7.83 21.67 -15.99
C LEU A 106 7.15 20.91 -17.14
N GLU A 107 6.91 21.58 -18.28
CA GLU A 107 6.36 20.94 -19.47
C GLU A 107 7.34 19.93 -20.08
N ALA A 108 8.62 20.30 -20.18
CA ALA A 108 9.67 19.42 -20.66
C ALA A 108 9.82 18.13 -19.82
N LEU A 109 9.61 18.23 -18.50
CA LEU A 109 9.65 17.08 -17.58
C LEU A 109 8.35 16.25 -17.57
N GLY A 110 7.22 16.79 -18.01
CA GLY A 110 5.93 16.09 -18.00
C GLY A 110 5.99 14.69 -18.64
N PRO A 111 6.41 14.55 -19.92
CA PRO A 111 6.48 13.26 -20.60
C PRO A 111 7.41 12.22 -19.94
N PRO A 112 8.68 12.51 -19.60
CA PRO A 112 9.53 11.53 -18.92
C PRO A 112 9.02 11.13 -17.54
N LEU A 113 8.49 12.05 -16.74
CA LEU A 113 7.93 11.72 -15.42
C LEU A 113 6.66 10.86 -15.54
N ALA A 114 5.80 11.13 -16.53
CA ALA A 114 4.64 10.30 -16.82
C ALA A 114 5.02 8.87 -17.22
N ARG A 115 6.06 8.70 -18.06
CA ARG A 115 6.58 7.37 -18.41
C ARG A 115 7.14 6.62 -17.20
N ALA A 116 7.87 7.31 -16.33
CA ALA A 116 8.41 6.73 -15.11
C ALA A 116 7.30 6.22 -14.17
N ARG A 117 6.25 7.03 -13.94
CA ARG A 117 5.08 6.61 -13.16
C ARG A 117 4.39 5.39 -13.78
N LYS A 118 4.16 5.39 -15.10
CA LYS A 118 3.54 4.25 -15.78
C LYS A 118 4.37 2.97 -15.65
N ALA A 119 5.70 3.07 -15.72
CA ALA A 119 6.58 1.92 -15.52
C ALA A 119 6.50 1.36 -14.09
N LEU A 120 6.45 2.22 -13.08
CA LEU A 120 6.23 1.83 -11.68
C LEU A 120 4.88 1.11 -11.52
N GLU A 121 3.80 1.71 -11.99
CA GLU A 121 2.45 1.13 -11.87
C GLU A 121 2.36 -0.23 -12.59
N ALA A 122 2.97 -0.33 -13.77
CA ALA A 122 3.03 -1.58 -14.53
C ALA A 122 3.80 -2.67 -13.79
N GLU A 123 4.85 -2.32 -13.03
CA GLU A 123 5.59 -3.26 -12.21
C GLU A 123 4.76 -3.73 -11.00
N LEU A 124 4.15 -2.78 -10.27
CA LEU A 124 3.30 -3.10 -9.11
C LEU A 124 2.07 -3.94 -9.49
N ALA A 125 1.56 -3.83 -10.72
CA ALA A 125 0.46 -4.65 -11.22
C ALA A 125 0.81 -6.15 -11.34
N LYS A 126 2.10 -6.50 -11.46
CA LYS A 126 2.55 -7.89 -11.68
C LYS A 126 2.42 -8.76 -10.44
N THR A 127 2.57 -8.16 -9.26
CA THR A 127 2.65 -8.89 -7.99
C THR A 127 1.34 -8.79 -7.20
N SER A 128 0.85 -9.92 -6.70
CA SER A 128 -0.33 -9.98 -5.83
C SER A 128 0.04 -10.09 -4.34
N ILE A 129 -0.89 -9.75 -3.45
CA ILE A 129 -0.73 -9.98 -2.01
C ILE A 129 -0.52 -11.46 -1.69
N ALA A 130 -1.18 -12.37 -2.43
CA ALA A 130 -0.91 -13.81 -2.28
C ALA A 130 0.54 -14.17 -2.61
N SER A 131 1.16 -13.51 -3.61
CA SER A 131 2.56 -13.75 -3.97
C SER A 131 3.50 -13.26 -2.86
N VAL A 132 3.21 -12.09 -2.28
CA VAL A 132 3.96 -11.56 -1.13
C VAL A 132 3.80 -12.48 0.08
N ALA A 133 2.58 -12.92 0.40
CA ALA A 133 2.32 -13.84 1.50
C ALA A 133 3.06 -15.18 1.34
N ALA A 134 3.06 -15.75 0.13
CA ALA A 134 3.80 -16.96 -0.18
C ALA A 134 5.32 -16.78 0.02
N GLU A 135 5.86 -15.63 -0.39
CA GLU A 135 7.28 -15.32 -0.20
C GLU A 135 7.64 -15.13 1.27
N VAL A 136 6.79 -14.45 2.05
CA VAL A 136 6.95 -14.33 3.51
C VAL A 136 6.91 -15.71 4.18
N ALA A 137 5.98 -16.58 3.79
CA ALA A 137 5.90 -17.94 4.31
C ALA A 137 7.14 -18.77 3.97
N ARG A 138 7.64 -18.66 2.73
CA ARG A 138 8.87 -19.32 2.27
C ARG A 138 10.09 -18.87 3.07
N LEU A 139 10.25 -17.56 3.27
CA LEU A 139 11.37 -16.98 4.02
C LEU A 139 11.27 -17.30 5.53
N GLY A 140 10.06 -17.24 6.08
CA GLY A 140 9.76 -17.55 7.48
C GLY A 140 9.67 -19.04 7.80
N LYS A 141 9.75 -19.92 6.79
CA LYS A 141 9.66 -21.38 6.92
C LYS A 141 8.38 -21.86 7.63
N PHE A 142 7.25 -21.27 7.29
CA PHE A 142 5.93 -21.68 7.78
C PHE A 142 4.96 -21.96 6.63
N SER A 143 3.86 -22.66 6.92
CA SER A 143 2.77 -22.89 5.95
C SER A 143 1.63 -21.91 6.16
N ILE A 144 0.87 -21.60 5.11
CA ILE A 144 -0.38 -20.84 5.21
C ILE A 144 -1.54 -21.86 5.14
N PRO A 145 -2.49 -21.87 6.11
CA PRO A 145 -2.62 -20.97 7.26
C PRO A 145 -1.47 -21.10 8.27
N LEU A 146 -1.08 -19.98 8.88
CA LEU A 146 -0.05 -19.95 9.92
C LEU A 146 -0.49 -20.83 11.10
N VAL A 147 0.19 -21.97 11.27
CA VAL A 147 0.05 -22.83 12.44
C VAL A 147 1.05 -22.34 13.49
N TRP A 148 0.55 -21.89 14.63
CA TRP A 148 1.34 -21.41 15.77
C TRP A 148 1.98 -22.58 16.53
#